data_AF-A0A0Q5N257-F1
#
_entry.id   AF-A0A0Q5N257-F1
#
_cell.length_a   1.000
_cell.length_b   1.000
_cell.length_c   1.000
_cell.angle_alpha   90.00
_cell.angle_beta   90.00
_cell.angle_gamma   90.00
#
_symmetry.space_group_name_H-M   'P 1'
#
loop_
_entity.id
_entity.type
_entity.pdbx_description
1 polymer ?
#
loop_
_entity_poly.entity_id
_entity_poly.type
_entity_poly.pdbx_seq_one_letter_code
_entity_poly.pdbx_strand_id
1 'polypeptide(L)'
;MTLLRLLGLPGASSTSAPAGRRGRLTAVAVALALVVGVGVAGGPVDSAQAASYPSWSDVEKARGDEAAKKAEIARLEKLLDTIEADLDRKNADAKEKGDLLQKAQSAFDEAQYRTQQLRGQADAAATVAAASEKRAGQLAAQLGRSGGNGNDMTGTLIADPGDAGELLYKLGAMTKLTEQADGIYSQATQDRNTAQGLTDQAEVAEEALGALADEAEAALDAANAAVKAAADSLAEQQENGARLQAQLTSLKTNTKTTEKQFLKGEAERKKKEAEAAARAARLGSPTSGTPVGVTSSFGWTRPSGGNVVSGFGMRVNPVTGAYILHAGTDLAAACNTPIFAATAGTVVYAGWYGGYGNYVLIDHGNGITTAYGHQPDGGIIVGVGQRVALGQQIGHVGSTGNSTGCHLHFETRINGTAANPVAFMAQRGITL
;
A
#
# COMPACT_ATOMS: atom_id res chain seq x y z
N MET A 1 -0.46 51.30 -59.30
CA MET A 1 -0.93 51.10 -60.70
C MET A 1 -1.11 49.60 -60.86
N THR A 2 -2.27 48.98 -61.04
CA THR A 2 -3.58 49.41 -61.57
C THR A 2 -4.60 48.30 -61.24
N LEU A 3 -5.80 48.73 -60.81
CA LEU A 3 -7.16 48.13 -60.84
C LEU A 3 -7.36 46.61 -61.09
N LEU A 4 -8.09 45.87 -60.25
CA LEU A 4 -9.56 45.85 -60.00
C LEU A 4 -10.39 45.27 -61.17
N ARG A 5 -10.95 44.06 -60.97
CA ARG A 5 -12.17 43.45 -61.60
C ARG A 5 -12.18 41.95 -61.25
N LEU A 6 -13.28 41.21 -61.04
CA LEU A 6 -14.72 41.43 -60.89
C LEU A 6 -15.29 40.07 -60.37
N LEU A 7 -16.45 40.09 -59.72
CA LEU A 7 -17.17 38.97 -59.09
C LEU A 7 -17.53 37.77 -60.02
N GLY A 8 -17.69 36.59 -59.41
CA GLY A 8 -18.44 35.44 -59.96
C GLY A 8 -18.51 34.23 -59.01
N LEU A 9 -19.57 34.12 -58.21
CA LEU A 9 -20.05 32.90 -57.51
C LEU A 9 -21.10 32.20 -58.42
N PRO A 10 -21.66 30.99 -58.11
CA PRO A 10 -21.29 29.95 -57.13
C PRO A 10 -21.21 28.53 -57.73
N GLY A 11 -20.56 27.59 -57.02
CA GLY A 11 -20.64 26.15 -57.30
C GLY A 11 -20.89 25.39 -56.01
N ALA A 12 -22.12 24.95 -55.81
CA ALA A 12 -22.53 24.11 -54.69
C ALA A 12 -22.07 22.67 -54.92
N SER A 13 -21.34 22.10 -53.97
CA SER A 13 -21.18 20.66 -53.83
C SER A 13 -21.24 20.31 -52.34
N SER A 14 -22.40 19.80 -51.96
CA SER A 14 -22.74 19.20 -50.69
C SER A 14 -22.05 17.84 -50.54
N THR A 15 -21.20 17.69 -49.53
CA THR A 15 -20.94 16.38 -48.91
C THR A 15 -20.98 16.54 -47.40
N SER A 16 -22.00 15.92 -46.83
CA SER A 16 -22.35 15.82 -45.43
C SER A 16 -21.27 15.11 -44.60
N ALA A 17 -20.75 15.80 -43.58
CA ALA A 17 -20.09 15.18 -42.44
C ALA A 17 -21.13 14.89 -41.34
N PRO A 18 -21.09 13.73 -40.66
CA PRO A 18 -21.95 13.50 -39.52
C PRO A 18 -21.41 14.25 -38.30
N ALA A 19 -22.32 15.00 -37.67
CA ALA A 19 -22.11 15.70 -36.42
C ALA A 19 -22.03 14.71 -35.25
N GLY A 20 -20.93 14.78 -34.49
CA GLY A 20 -20.78 14.18 -33.16
C GLY A 20 -20.53 15.28 -32.14
N ARG A 21 -21.41 15.37 -31.14
CA ARG A 21 -21.60 16.48 -30.20
C ARG A 21 -20.35 17.02 -29.51
N ARG A 22 -20.32 18.36 -29.44
CA ARG A 22 -19.58 19.17 -28.48
C ARG A 22 -19.97 18.82 -27.04
N GLY A 23 -19.03 18.32 -26.27
CA GLY A 23 -19.02 18.39 -24.80
C GLY A 23 -17.87 19.30 -24.38
N ARG A 24 -18.19 20.55 -24.05
CA ARG A 24 -17.29 21.43 -23.29
C ARG A 24 -17.27 20.92 -21.85
N LEU A 25 -16.09 20.82 -21.23
CA LEU A 25 -15.79 20.98 -19.80
C LEU A 25 -14.26 20.90 -19.67
N THR A 26 -13.59 22.04 -19.86
CA THR A 26 -12.85 22.77 -18.81
C THR A 26 -11.60 22.08 -18.31
N ALA A 27 -10.50 22.33 -19.03
CA ALA A 27 -9.16 22.26 -18.48
C ALA A 27 -8.99 23.39 -17.45
N VAL A 28 -8.61 23.03 -16.23
CA VAL A 28 -8.20 23.99 -15.20
C VAL A 28 -6.71 23.82 -14.99
N ALA A 29 -5.94 24.65 -15.70
CA ALA A 29 -4.60 25.02 -15.30
C ALA A 29 -4.76 26.08 -14.19
N VAL A 30 -4.18 25.85 -13.02
CA VAL A 30 -4.00 26.92 -12.02
C VAL A 30 -2.52 27.03 -11.72
N ALA A 31 -2.00 28.19 -12.12
CA ALA A 31 -0.67 28.68 -11.88
C ALA A 31 -0.42 28.94 -10.39
N LEU A 32 0.85 28.76 -10.00
CA LEU A 32 1.43 29.32 -8.79
C LEU A 32 1.13 30.83 -8.69
N ALA A 33 0.59 31.25 -7.55
CA ALA A 33 0.79 32.61 -7.03
C ALA A 33 0.89 32.57 -5.50
N LEU A 34 2.09 32.81 -5.00
CA LEU A 34 2.40 33.23 -3.65
C LEU A 34 1.71 34.57 -3.37
N VAL A 35 0.82 34.63 -2.38
CA VAL A 35 0.47 35.88 -1.68
C VAL A 35 0.33 35.58 -0.18
N VAL A 36 1.27 36.11 0.59
CA VAL A 36 1.15 36.38 2.02
C VAL A 36 0.20 37.55 2.20
N GLY A 37 -0.83 37.43 3.04
CA GLY A 37 -1.70 38.57 3.36
C GLY A 37 -2.93 38.21 4.18
N VAL A 38 -2.86 38.54 5.47
CA VAL A 38 -3.91 38.50 6.49
C VAL A 38 -5.19 39.23 6.04
N GLY A 39 -6.36 38.66 6.36
CA GLY A 39 -7.66 39.34 6.22
C GLY A 39 -8.84 38.45 6.60
N VAL A 40 -9.18 38.43 7.89
CA VAL A 40 -10.35 37.73 8.45
C VAL A 40 -11.64 38.48 8.08
N ALA A 41 -12.63 37.76 7.54
CA ALA A 41 -14.04 38.16 7.59
C ALA A 41 -14.87 36.89 7.81
N GLY A 42 -15.31 36.72 9.05
CA GLY A 42 -16.00 35.54 9.54
C GLY A 42 -17.47 35.45 9.09
N GLY A 43 -17.86 34.24 8.68
CA GLY A 43 -19.18 33.68 8.98
C GLY A 43 -19.02 32.65 10.11
N PRO A 44 -20.08 32.36 10.88
CA PRO A 44 -19.98 31.43 12.00
C PRO A 44 -19.81 30.02 11.44
N VAL A 45 -18.57 29.59 11.34
CA VAL A 45 -18.27 28.17 11.51
C VAL A 45 -18.53 27.91 12.99
N ASP A 46 -19.46 27.03 13.30
CA ASP A 46 -19.58 26.48 14.64
C ASP A 46 -18.28 25.74 14.93
N SER A 47 -17.31 26.47 15.50
CA SER A 47 -16.13 25.88 16.09
C SER A 47 -16.63 25.03 17.25
N ALA A 48 -16.42 23.71 17.14
CA ALA A 48 -16.53 22.77 18.25
C ALA A 48 -16.05 23.45 19.52
N GLN A 49 -16.89 23.45 20.58
CA GLN A 49 -16.68 24.24 21.78
C GLN A 49 -15.22 24.16 22.25
N ALA A 50 -14.42 25.18 21.93
CA ALA A 50 -13.12 25.34 22.55
C ALA A 50 -13.41 25.50 24.04
N ALA A 51 -13.06 24.49 24.85
CA ALA A 51 -13.16 24.61 26.28
C ALA A 51 -12.45 25.92 26.66
N SER A 52 -13.17 26.88 27.25
CA SER A 52 -12.57 28.16 27.64
C SER A 52 -11.58 27.89 28.76
N TYR A 53 -10.31 27.72 28.40
CA TYR A 53 -9.22 27.46 29.34
C TYR A 53 -8.91 28.70 30.17
N PRO A 54 -8.65 28.57 31.48
CA PRO A 54 -8.28 29.70 32.34
C PRO A 54 -6.98 30.37 31.89
N SER A 55 -6.94 31.70 31.93
CA SER A 55 -5.71 32.46 31.68
C SER A 55 -4.84 32.54 32.93
N TRP A 56 -3.56 32.89 32.77
CA TRP A 56 -2.68 33.18 33.90
C TRP A 56 -3.21 34.31 34.81
N SER A 57 -3.96 35.28 34.24
CA SER A 57 -4.60 36.34 35.01
C SER A 57 -5.71 35.80 35.92
N ASP A 58 -6.47 34.80 35.47
CA ASP A 58 -7.54 34.19 36.26
C ASP A 58 -6.98 33.41 37.45
N VAL A 59 -5.87 32.71 37.23
CA VAL A 59 -5.11 31.99 38.26
C VAL A 59 -4.50 32.95 39.30
N GLU A 60 -4.03 34.12 38.88
CA GLU A 60 -3.55 35.15 39.80
C GLU A 60 -4.67 35.77 40.63
N LYS A 61 -5.83 36.07 40.02
CA LYS A 61 -7.02 36.57 40.74
C LYS A 61 -7.51 35.57 41.78
N ALA A 62 -7.57 34.29 41.44
CA ALA A 62 -8.01 33.22 42.34
C ALA A 62 -7.06 33.02 43.53
N ARG A 63 -5.78 33.41 43.43
CA ARG A 63 -4.80 33.26 44.53
C ARG A 63 -5.13 34.15 45.75
N GLY A 64 -5.82 35.27 45.54
CA GLY A 64 -6.15 36.24 46.60
C GLY A 64 -7.27 35.81 47.55
N ASP A 65 -8.02 34.75 47.21
CA ASP A 65 -9.19 34.27 47.96
C ASP A 65 -9.11 32.73 48.09
N GLU A 66 -9.22 32.20 49.32
CA GLU A 66 -9.05 30.76 49.56
C GLU A 66 -10.17 29.90 48.95
N ALA A 67 -11.40 30.41 48.89
CA ALA A 67 -12.53 29.75 48.25
C ALA A 67 -12.39 29.78 46.72
N ALA A 68 -11.99 30.93 46.15
CA ALA A 68 -11.72 31.05 44.72
C ALA A 68 -10.55 30.15 44.28
N LYS A 69 -9.50 30.06 45.09
CA LYS A 69 -8.37 29.17 44.87
C LYS A 69 -8.78 27.69 44.82
N LYS A 70 -9.59 27.23 45.78
CA LYS A 70 -10.09 25.84 45.82
C LYS A 70 -10.98 25.54 44.61
N ALA A 71 -11.84 26.47 44.21
CA ALA A 71 -12.70 26.33 43.04
C ALA A 71 -11.88 26.24 41.74
N GLU A 72 -10.84 27.08 41.59
CA GLU A 72 -9.99 27.06 40.39
C GLU A 72 -9.13 25.80 40.31
N ILE A 73 -8.60 25.30 41.43
CA ILE A 73 -7.91 24.01 41.49
C ILE A 73 -8.81 22.88 40.98
N ALA A 74 -10.04 22.79 41.49
CA ALA A 74 -10.99 21.76 41.07
C ALA A 74 -11.36 21.88 39.58
N ARG A 75 -11.45 23.11 39.05
CA ARG A 75 -11.69 23.36 37.62
C ARG A 75 -10.52 22.89 36.77
N LEU A 76 -9.29 23.21 37.14
CA LEU A 76 -8.08 22.80 36.42
C LEU A 76 -7.90 21.27 36.43
N GLU A 77 -8.14 20.62 37.58
CA GLU A 77 -8.10 19.15 37.69
C GLU A 77 -9.14 18.50 36.76
N LYS A 78 -10.39 18.97 36.77
CA LYS A 78 -11.43 18.46 35.87
C LYS A 78 -11.09 18.66 34.38
N LEU A 79 -10.46 19.78 34.02
CA LEU A 79 -10.03 20.04 32.64
C LEU A 79 -8.91 19.09 32.21
N LEU A 80 -7.93 18.82 33.08
CA LEU A 80 -6.87 17.85 32.82
C LEU A 80 -7.45 16.45 32.61
N ASP A 81 -8.34 15.98 33.50
CA ASP A 81 -9.01 14.69 33.36
C ASP A 81 -9.79 14.58 32.05
N THR A 82 -10.43 15.67 31.62
CA THR A 82 -11.21 15.69 30.38
C THR A 82 -10.32 15.58 29.14
N ILE A 83 -9.19 16.29 29.10
CA ILE A 83 -8.24 16.23 28.00
C ILE A 83 -7.58 14.84 27.95
N GLU A 84 -7.15 14.30 29.09
CA GLU A 84 -6.56 12.96 29.17
C GLU A 84 -7.55 11.89 28.68
N ALA A 85 -8.80 11.95 29.16
CA ALA A 85 -9.84 11.01 28.72
C ALA A 85 -10.22 11.19 27.24
N ASP A 86 -10.11 12.38 26.66
CA ASP A 86 -10.32 12.58 25.22
C ASP A 86 -9.20 11.95 24.40
N LEU A 87 -7.95 12.21 24.76
CA LEU A 87 -6.79 11.62 24.12
C LEU A 87 -6.85 10.09 24.17
N ASP A 88 -7.20 9.50 25.31
CA ASP A 88 -7.33 8.05 25.47
C ASP A 88 -8.41 7.48 24.54
N ARG A 89 -9.57 8.14 24.43
CA ARG A 89 -10.64 7.74 23.49
C ARG A 89 -10.17 7.82 22.04
N LYS A 90 -9.48 8.89 21.66
CA LYS A 90 -8.98 9.09 20.29
C LYS A 90 -7.88 8.09 19.93
N ASN A 91 -6.99 7.79 20.87
CA ASN A 91 -5.98 6.75 20.70
C ASN A 91 -6.60 5.35 20.57
N ALA A 92 -7.64 5.06 21.35
CA ALA A 92 -8.38 3.80 21.23
C ALA A 92 -9.08 3.66 19.87
N ASP A 93 -9.74 4.72 19.39
CA ASP A 93 -10.36 4.74 18.06
C ASP A 93 -9.31 4.59 16.94
N ALA A 94 -8.19 5.32 17.02
CA ALA A 94 -7.08 5.18 16.06
C ALA A 94 -6.53 3.75 16.03
N LYS A 95 -6.40 3.10 17.19
CA LYS A 95 -6.00 1.70 17.29
C LYS A 95 -7.01 0.76 16.62
N GLU A 96 -8.29 0.93 16.91
CA GLU A 96 -9.36 0.13 16.31
C GLU A 96 -9.39 0.28 14.78
N LYS A 97 -9.30 1.50 14.26
CA LYS A 97 -9.25 1.73 12.81
C LYS A 97 -7.99 1.16 12.17
N GLY A 98 -6.87 1.23 12.87
CA GLY A 98 -5.63 0.55 12.48
C GLY A 98 -5.77 -0.97 12.38
N ASP A 99 -6.45 -1.60 13.34
CA ASP A 99 -6.73 -3.04 13.33
C ASP A 99 -7.66 -3.43 12.16
N LEU A 100 -8.66 -2.60 11.85
CA LEU A 100 -9.56 -2.80 10.71
C LEU A 100 -8.83 -2.65 9.38
N LEU A 101 -7.99 -1.63 9.25
CA LEU A 101 -7.14 -1.42 8.07
C LEU A 101 -6.22 -2.62 7.84
N GLN A 102 -5.58 -3.15 8.88
CA GLN A 102 -4.75 -4.35 8.74
C GLN A 102 -5.57 -5.53 8.21
N LYS A 103 -6.78 -5.76 8.72
CA LYS A 103 -7.64 -6.87 8.28
C LYS A 103 -8.02 -6.73 6.81
N ALA A 104 -8.48 -5.54 6.40
CA ALA A 104 -8.86 -5.27 5.02
C ALA A 104 -7.66 -5.45 4.07
N GLN A 105 -6.50 -4.88 4.42
CA GLN A 105 -5.29 -5.03 3.60
C GLN A 105 -4.80 -6.48 3.52
N SER A 106 -4.84 -7.24 4.63
CA SER A 106 -4.41 -8.64 4.63
C SER A 106 -5.32 -9.50 3.75
N ALA A 107 -6.63 -9.25 3.78
CA ALA A 107 -7.59 -9.93 2.92
C ALA A 107 -7.34 -9.62 1.44
N PHE A 108 -7.09 -8.35 1.10
CA PHE A 108 -6.70 -7.94 -0.24
C PHE A 108 -5.40 -8.62 -0.68
N ASP A 109 -4.35 -8.57 0.14
CA ASP A 109 -3.03 -9.14 -0.21
C ASP A 109 -3.10 -10.66 -0.44
N GLU A 110 -3.85 -11.38 0.40
CA GLU A 110 -4.03 -12.83 0.28
C GLU A 110 -4.85 -13.20 -0.97
N ALA A 111 -5.96 -12.49 -1.21
CA ALA A 111 -6.76 -12.67 -2.41
C ALA A 111 -5.93 -12.38 -3.67
N GLN A 112 -5.09 -11.35 -3.62
CA GLN A 112 -4.29 -10.96 -4.75
C GLN A 112 -3.19 -11.99 -5.05
N TYR A 113 -2.51 -12.47 -4.01
CA TYR A 113 -1.53 -13.55 -4.15
C TYR A 113 -2.16 -14.79 -4.78
N ARG A 114 -3.35 -15.20 -4.33
CA ARG A 114 -4.10 -16.33 -4.91
C ARG A 114 -4.47 -16.09 -6.37
N THR A 115 -4.91 -14.88 -6.71
CA THR A 115 -5.28 -14.51 -8.08
C THR A 115 -4.08 -14.58 -9.02
N GLN A 116 -2.89 -14.14 -8.58
CA GLN A 116 -1.67 -14.29 -9.36
C GLN A 116 -1.28 -15.75 -9.59
N GLN A 117 -1.45 -16.62 -8.58
CA GLN A 117 -1.21 -18.05 -8.73
C GLN A 117 -2.17 -18.67 -9.76
N LEU A 118 -3.47 -18.32 -9.69
CA LEU A 118 -4.48 -18.78 -10.65
C LEU A 118 -4.17 -18.32 -12.07
N ARG A 119 -3.79 -17.05 -12.27
CA ARG A 119 -3.34 -16.55 -13.57
C ARG A 119 -2.14 -17.31 -14.10
N GLY A 120 -1.13 -17.55 -13.27
CA GLY A 120 0.05 -18.34 -13.67
C GLY A 120 -0.31 -19.77 -14.07
N GLN A 121 -1.26 -20.40 -13.38
CA GLN A 121 -1.80 -21.71 -13.74
C GLN A 121 -2.60 -21.67 -15.05
N ALA A 122 -3.42 -20.63 -15.25
CA ALA A 122 -4.18 -20.42 -16.47
C ALA A 122 -3.26 -20.23 -17.68
N ASP A 123 -2.22 -19.42 -17.56
CA ASP A 123 -1.22 -19.18 -18.62
C ASP A 123 -0.46 -20.48 -18.99
N ALA A 124 -0.07 -21.25 -17.98
CA ALA A 124 0.57 -22.54 -18.17
C ALA A 124 -0.37 -23.54 -18.86
N ALA A 125 -1.62 -23.62 -18.42
CA ALA A 125 -2.64 -24.49 -19.02
C ALA A 125 -2.98 -24.06 -20.46
N ALA A 126 -3.09 -22.76 -20.72
CA ALA A 126 -3.31 -22.22 -22.06
C ALA A 126 -2.15 -22.56 -23.01
N THR A 127 -0.91 -22.53 -22.53
CA THR A 127 0.26 -22.96 -23.30
C THR A 127 0.19 -24.45 -23.67
N VAL A 128 -0.23 -25.30 -22.73
CA VAL A 128 -0.41 -26.74 -22.97
C VAL A 128 -1.56 -26.99 -23.95
N ALA A 129 -2.71 -26.33 -23.75
CA ALA A 129 -3.87 -26.41 -24.63
C ALA A 129 -3.52 -26.03 -26.07
N ALA A 130 -2.85 -24.89 -26.26
CA ALA A 130 -2.40 -24.44 -27.58
C ALA A 130 -1.46 -25.46 -28.26
N ALA A 131 -0.58 -26.10 -27.51
CA ALA A 131 0.29 -27.15 -28.03
C ALA A 131 -0.50 -28.41 -28.44
N SER A 132 -1.46 -28.84 -27.63
CA SER A 132 -2.30 -30.01 -27.92
C SER A 132 -3.26 -29.77 -29.10
N GLU A 133 -3.87 -28.59 -29.19
CA GLU A 133 -4.68 -28.16 -30.33
C GLU A 133 -3.86 -28.12 -31.63
N LYS A 134 -2.62 -27.62 -31.57
CA LYS A 134 -1.71 -27.62 -32.74
C LYS A 134 -1.42 -29.05 -33.21
N ARG A 135 -1.17 -30.00 -32.30
CA ARG A 135 -0.96 -31.41 -32.66
C ARG A 135 -2.21 -32.02 -33.29
N ALA A 136 -3.38 -31.76 -32.72
CA ALA A 136 -4.66 -32.22 -33.25
C ALA A 136 -4.91 -31.65 -34.66
N GLY A 137 -4.67 -30.35 -34.87
CA GLY A 137 -4.81 -29.70 -36.17
C GLY A 137 -3.81 -30.22 -37.23
N GLN A 138 -2.57 -30.53 -36.83
CA GLN A 138 -1.59 -31.16 -37.72
C GLN A 138 -2.02 -32.56 -38.16
N LEU A 139 -2.56 -33.35 -37.24
CA LEU A 139 -3.11 -34.68 -37.54
C LEU A 139 -4.34 -34.57 -38.44
N ALA A 140 -5.26 -33.63 -38.15
CA ALA A 140 -6.40 -33.32 -39.01
C ALA A 140 -5.96 -33.04 -40.45
N ALA A 141 -4.93 -32.20 -40.60
CA ALA A 141 -4.40 -31.83 -41.90
C ALA A 141 -3.70 -33.00 -42.62
N GLN A 142 -3.07 -33.92 -41.88
CA GLN A 142 -2.48 -35.14 -42.45
C GLN A 142 -3.56 -36.12 -42.90
N LEU A 143 -4.57 -36.38 -42.07
CA LEU A 143 -5.70 -37.26 -42.39
C LEU A 143 -6.53 -36.71 -43.57
N GLY A 144 -6.75 -35.40 -43.62
CA GLY A 144 -7.40 -34.74 -44.75
C GLY A 144 -6.61 -34.86 -46.05
N ARG A 145 -5.27 -34.89 -45.98
CA ARG A 145 -4.40 -35.11 -47.16
C ARG A 145 -4.33 -36.59 -47.58
N SER A 146 -4.33 -37.54 -46.64
CA SER A 146 -4.27 -38.97 -46.94
C SER A 146 -5.63 -39.57 -47.34
N GLY A 147 -6.74 -39.04 -46.83
CA GLY A 147 -8.10 -39.48 -47.13
C GLY A 147 -8.59 -39.14 -48.54
N GLY A 148 -7.90 -38.24 -49.26
CA GLY A 148 -8.20 -37.89 -50.65
C GLY A 148 -7.93 -39.00 -51.68
N ASN A 149 -7.22 -40.07 -51.28
CA ASN A 149 -6.90 -41.21 -52.15
C ASN A 149 -7.90 -42.39 -51.99
N GLY A 150 -9.03 -42.18 -51.32
CA GLY A 150 -10.04 -43.22 -51.06
C GLY A 150 -10.66 -43.88 -52.30
N ASN A 151 -10.55 -43.25 -53.48
CA ASN A 151 -11.07 -43.81 -54.73
C ASN A 151 -10.17 -44.90 -55.37
N ASP A 152 -8.97 -45.12 -54.85
CA ASP A 152 -8.02 -46.11 -55.42
C ASP A 152 -8.07 -47.48 -54.71
N MET A 153 -8.68 -47.53 -53.52
CA MET A 153 -8.80 -48.75 -52.71
C MET A 153 -9.71 -49.78 -53.38
N THR A 154 -10.81 -49.34 -53.99
CA THR A 154 -11.75 -50.21 -54.72
C THR A 154 -11.17 -50.68 -56.06
N GLY A 155 -10.33 -49.86 -56.71
CA GLY A 155 -9.66 -50.21 -57.96
C GLY A 155 -8.59 -51.29 -57.78
N THR A 156 -7.85 -51.23 -56.67
CA THR A 156 -6.78 -52.21 -56.35
C THR A 156 -7.34 -53.57 -55.92
N LEU A 157 -8.48 -53.58 -55.21
CA LEU A 157 -9.20 -54.79 -54.80
C LEU A 157 -9.78 -55.61 -55.98
N ILE A 158 -10.09 -54.95 -57.10
CA ILE A 158 -10.59 -55.60 -58.32
C ILE A 158 -9.42 -56.14 -59.17
N ALA A 159 -8.24 -55.53 -59.07
CA ALA A 159 -7.09 -55.86 -59.92
C ALA A 159 -6.21 -56.99 -59.36
N ASP A 160 -6.11 -57.16 -58.04
CA ASP A 160 -5.27 -58.22 -57.43
C ASP A 160 -5.94 -58.89 -56.21
N PRO A 161 -6.66 -60.02 -56.41
CA PRO A 161 -7.39 -60.72 -55.35
C PRO A 161 -6.49 -61.55 -54.40
N GLY A 162 -5.16 -61.56 -54.59
CA GLY A 162 -4.22 -62.37 -53.82
C GLY A 162 -3.80 -61.81 -52.45
N ASP A 163 -4.10 -60.54 -52.14
CA ASP A 163 -3.45 -59.82 -51.03
C ASP A 163 -4.39 -59.41 -49.88
N ALA A 164 -5.25 -60.34 -49.46
CA ALA A 164 -6.15 -60.13 -48.31
C ALA A 164 -5.41 -59.80 -47.00
N GLY A 165 -4.15 -60.25 -46.85
CA GLY A 165 -3.30 -59.94 -45.69
C GLY A 165 -2.88 -58.47 -45.65
N GLU A 166 -2.52 -57.88 -46.80
CA GLU A 166 -2.17 -56.47 -46.89
C GLU A 166 -3.39 -55.56 -46.62
N LEU A 167 -4.59 -55.96 -47.05
CA LEU A 167 -5.83 -55.25 -46.75
C LEU A 167 -6.14 -55.25 -45.24
N LEU A 168 -6.01 -56.40 -44.57
CA LEU A 168 -6.21 -56.50 -43.12
C LEU A 168 -5.17 -55.70 -42.34
N TYR A 169 -3.91 -55.68 -42.79
CA TYR A 169 -2.86 -54.84 -42.22
C TYR A 169 -3.19 -53.35 -42.36
N LYS A 170 -3.62 -52.91 -43.55
CA LYS A 170 -4.05 -51.52 -43.81
C LYS A 170 -5.26 -51.13 -42.96
N LEU A 171 -6.27 -52.00 -42.84
CA LEU A 171 -7.43 -51.79 -41.97
C LEU A 171 -7.03 -51.69 -40.49
N GLY A 172 -6.18 -52.60 -40.00
CA GLY A 172 -5.66 -52.55 -38.63
C GLY A 172 -4.85 -51.27 -38.34
N ALA A 173 -4.02 -50.85 -39.29
CA ALA A 173 -3.27 -49.60 -39.21
C ALA A 173 -4.20 -48.37 -39.20
N MET A 174 -5.28 -48.37 -40.01
CA MET A 174 -6.28 -47.30 -40.01
C MET A 174 -7.10 -47.26 -38.72
N THR A 175 -7.50 -48.41 -38.18
CA THR A 175 -8.14 -48.49 -36.86
C THR A 175 -7.21 -47.92 -35.79
N LYS A 176 -5.94 -48.32 -35.78
CA LYS A 176 -4.98 -47.83 -34.79
C LYS A 176 -4.70 -46.33 -34.92
N LEU A 177 -4.63 -45.83 -36.14
CA LEU A 177 -4.50 -44.40 -36.43
C LEU A 177 -5.73 -43.62 -35.97
N THR A 178 -6.93 -44.17 -36.15
CA THR A 178 -8.19 -43.56 -35.72
C THR A 178 -8.29 -43.52 -34.20
N GLU A 179 -7.94 -44.61 -33.50
CA GLU A 179 -7.83 -44.64 -32.03
C GLU A 179 -6.84 -43.59 -31.51
N GLN A 180 -5.66 -43.50 -32.16
CA GLN A 180 -4.65 -42.51 -31.79
C GLN A 180 -5.12 -41.09 -32.06
N ALA A 181 -5.86 -40.86 -33.15
CA ALA A 181 -6.44 -39.58 -33.47
C ALA A 181 -7.49 -39.16 -32.44
N ASP A 182 -8.42 -40.06 -32.11
CA ASP A 182 -9.44 -39.83 -31.08
C ASP A 182 -8.82 -39.45 -29.73
N GLY A 183 -7.77 -40.18 -29.31
CA GLY A 183 -7.01 -39.84 -28.11
C GLY A 183 -6.38 -38.44 -28.15
N ILE A 184 -5.82 -38.02 -29.30
CA ILE A 184 -5.22 -36.68 -29.46
C ILE A 184 -6.28 -35.57 -29.41
N TYR A 185 -7.43 -35.76 -30.06
CA TYR A 185 -8.54 -34.78 -30.02
C TYR A 185 -9.19 -34.71 -28.64
N SER A 186 -9.35 -35.85 -27.97
CA SER A 186 -9.87 -35.91 -26.60
C SER A 186 -8.94 -35.17 -25.63
N GLN A 187 -7.63 -35.41 -25.73
CA GLN A 187 -6.64 -34.69 -24.92
C GLN A 187 -6.65 -33.18 -25.20
N ALA A 188 -6.69 -32.76 -26.47
CA ALA A 188 -6.75 -31.35 -26.82
C ALA A 188 -8.01 -30.67 -26.26
N THR A 189 -9.16 -31.36 -26.30
CA THR A 189 -10.41 -30.87 -25.72
C THR A 189 -10.32 -30.76 -24.20
N GLN A 190 -9.72 -31.75 -23.53
CA GLN A 190 -9.52 -31.74 -22.09
C GLN A 190 -8.59 -30.60 -21.65
N ASP A 191 -7.48 -30.42 -22.35
CA ASP A 191 -6.51 -29.36 -22.06
C ASP A 191 -7.14 -27.98 -22.26
N ARG A 192 -7.91 -27.78 -23.34
CA ARG A 192 -8.66 -26.53 -23.58
C ARG A 192 -9.68 -26.26 -22.47
N ASN A 193 -10.48 -27.26 -22.09
CA ASN A 193 -11.47 -27.10 -21.03
C ASN A 193 -10.81 -26.79 -19.68
N THR A 194 -9.63 -27.37 -19.42
CA THR A 194 -8.84 -27.08 -18.21
C THR A 194 -8.31 -25.65 -18.23
N ALA A 195 -7.77 -25.19 -19.37
CA ALA A 195 -7.31 -23.81 -19.54
C ALA A 195 -8.47 -22.82 -19.34
N GLN A 196 -9.61 -23.04 -20.01
CA GLN A 196 -10.78 -22.19 -19.87
C GLN A 196 -11.27 -22.15 -18.41
N GLY A 197 -11.38 -23.29 -17.74
CA GLY A 197 -11.83 -23.34 -16.35
C GLY A 197 -10.91 -22.62 -15.37
N LEU A 198 -9.59 -22.57 -15.64
CA LEU A 198 -8.64 -21.79 -14.85
C LEU A 198 -8.70 -20.30 -15.18
N THR A 199 -8.89 -19.93 -16.45
CA THR A 199 -9.11 -18.55 -16.87
C THR A 199 -10.37 -17.98 -16.25
N ASP A 200 -11.50 -18.69 -16.30
CA ASP A 200 -12.76 -18.27 -15.68
C ASP A 200 -12.60 -18.07 -14.16
N GLN A 201 -11.87 -18.98 -13.50
CA GLN A 201 -11.55 -18.83 -12.07
C GLN A 201 -10.70 -17.60 -11.76
N ALA A 202 -9.72 -17.30 -12.62
CA ALA A 202 -8.89 -16.11 -12.48
C ALA A 202 -9.72 -14.83 -12.67
N GLU A 203 -10.61 -14.77 -13.67
CA GLU A 203 -11.48 -13.63 -13.93
C GLU A 203 -12.43 -13.35 -12.75
N VAL A 204 -13.07 -14.37 -12.19
CA VAL A 204 -13.91 -14.23 -10.99
C VAL A 204 -13.10 -13.75 -9.79
N ALA A 205 -11.88 -14.26 -9.62
CA ALA A 205 -11.00 -13.82 -8.53
C ALA A 205 -10.58 -12.35 -8.70
N GLU A 206 -10.32 -11.90 -9.93
CA GLU A 206 -10.00 -10.51 -10.24
C GLU A 206 -11.15 -9.55 -9.98
N GLU A 207 -12.38 -9.93 -10.30
CA GLU A 207 -13.56 -9.12 -10.01
C GLU A 207 -13.71 -8.92 -8.48
N ALA A 208 -13.51 -9.98 -7.71
CA ALA A 208 -13.54 -9.92 -6.25
C ALA A 208 -12.42 -9.04 -5.65
N LEU A 209 -11.27 -8.92 -6.33
CA LEU A 209 -10.18 -8.04 -5.88
C LEU A 209 -10.56 -6.57 -5.89
N GLY A 210 -11.40 -6.13 -6.84
CA GLY A 210 -11.84 -4.73 -6.91
C GLY A 210 -12.55 -4.30 -5.62
N ALA A 211 -13.49 -5.12 -5.14
CA ALA A 211 -14.23 -4.84 -3.91
C ALA A 211 -13.32 -4.83 -2.66
N LEU A 212 -12.33 -5.73 -2.60
CA LEU A 212 -11.36 -5.76 -1.50
C LEU A 212 -10.39 -4.57 -1.54
N ALA A 213 -10.06 -4.07 -2.75
CA ALA A 213 -9.25 -2.86 -2.90
C ALA A 213 -10.00 -1.63 -2.37
N ASP A 214 -11.27 -1.49 -2.74
CA ASP A 214 -12.13 -0.39 -2.26
C ASP A 214 -12.30 -0.44 -0.73
N GLU A 215 -12.46 -1.65 -0.16
CA GLU A 215 -12.55 -1.83 1.29
C GLU A 215 -11.24 -1.43 2.00
N ALA A 216 -10.09 -1.83 1.46
CA ALA A 216 -8.78 -1.46 2.00
C ALA A 216 -8.53 0.06 1.92
N GLU A 217 -8.91 0.71 0.81
CA GLU A 217 -8.81 2.16 0.64
C GLU A 217 -9.72 2.90 1.62
N ALA A 218 -10.98 2.48 1.76
CA ALA A 218 -11.91 3.09 2.71
C ALA A 218 -11.43 2.91 4.17
N ALA A 219 -10.85 1.75 4.50
CA ALA A 219 -10.26 1.52 5.82
C ALA A 219 -9.03 2.39 6.07
N LEU A 220 -8.22 2.65 5.02
CA LEU A 220 -7.04 3.53 5.11
C LEU A 220 -7.45 4.96 5.41
N ASP A 221 -8.45 5.47 4.70
CA ASP A 221 -8.99 6.82 4.93
C ASP A 221 -9.56 6.97 6.34
N ALA A 222 -10.33 5.98 6.81
CA ALA A 222 -10.87 5.97 8.16
C ALA A 222 -9.75 5.96 9.23
N ALA A 223 -8.71 5.15 9.03
CA ALA A 223 -7.58 5.08 9.94
C ALA A 223 -6.75 6.37 9.94
N ASN A 224 -6.54 6.99 8.77
CA ASN A 224 -5.86 8.28 8.65
C ASN A 224 -6.64 9.39 9.37
N ALA A 225 -7.97 9.42 9.24
CA ALA A 225 -8.82 10.36 9.95
C ALA A 225 -8.72 10.19 11.47
N ALA A 226 -8.73 8.94 11.96
CA ALA A 226 -8.61 8.63 13.38
C ALA A 226 -7.21 8.97 13.95
N VAL A 227 -6.14 8.61 13.23
CA VAL A 227 -4.76 9.00 13.58
C VAL A 227 -4.61 10.51 13.63
N LYS A 228 -5.17 11.23 12.65
CA LYS A 228 -5.15 12.69 12.65
C LYS A 228 -5.89 13.26 13.87
N ALA A 229 -7.07 12.74 14.19
CA ALA A 229 -7.84 13.20 15.35
C ALA A 229 -7.08 12.95 16.68
N ALA A 230 -6.40 11.81 16.80
CA ALA A 230 -5.54 11.51 17.94
C ALA A 230 -4.32 12.45 18.00
N ALA A 231 -3.68 12.75 16.87
CA ALA A 231 -2.57 13.68 16.80
C ALA A 231 -2.98 15.12 17.15
N ASP A 232 -4.15 15.56 16.68
CA ASP A 232 -4.72 16.87 17.02
C ASP A 232 -5.02 16.95 18.53
N SER A 233 -5.62 15.91 19.12
CA SER A 233 -5.92 15.83 20.58
C SER A 233 -4.63 15.78 21.41
N LEU A 234 -3.59 15.08 20.95
CA LEU A 234 -2.27 15.07 21.60
C LEU A 234 -1.61 16.45 21.56
N ALA A 235 -1.67 17.15 20.42
CA ALA A 235 -1.16 18.51 20.30
C ALA A 235 -1.89 19.46 21.27
N GLU A 236 -3.21 19.33 21.38
CA GLU A 236 -4.02 20.06 22.34
C GLU A 236 -3.62 19.75 23.79
N GLN A 237 -3.41 18.47 24.14
CA GLN A 237 -2.94 18.07 25.46
C GLN A 237 -1.55 18.64 25.78
N GLN A 238 -0.62 18.63 24.82
CA GLN A 238 0.72 19.18 25.02
C GLN A 238 0.68 20.70 25.24
N GLU A 239 -0.13 21.43 24.49
CA GLU A 239 -0.26 22.88 24.62
C GLU A 239 -1.05 23.30 25.88
N ASN A 240 -2.22 22.70 26.08
CA ASN A 240 -3.13 23.09 27.15
C ASN A 240 -2.86 22.34 28.45
N GLY A 241 -2.64 21.03 28.42
CA GLY A 241 -2.38 20.22 29.61
C GLY A 241 -1.14 20.67 30.38
N ALA A 242 -0.03 20.90 29.68
CA ALA A 242 1.20 21.37 30.32
C ALA A 242 1.03 22.78 30.94
N ARG A 243 0.24 23.65 30.29
CA ARG A 243 -0.13 24.97 30.83
C ARG A 243 -1.03 24.85 32.07
N LEU A 244 -2.09 24.03 32.02
CA LEU A 244 -3.00 23.80 33.14
C LEU A 244 -2.26 23.20 34.35
N GLN A 245 -1.32 22.28 34.11
CA GLN A 245 -0.53 21.66 35.17
C GLN A 245 0.47 22.63 35.80
N ALA A 246 1.05 23.54 35.02
CA ALA A 246 1.85 24.65 35.55
C ALA A 246 1.00 25.62 36.40
N GLN A 247 -0.21 25.97 35.95
CA GLN A 247 -1.16 26.79 36.69
C GLN A 247 -1.57 26.13 38.02
N LEU A 248 -1.91 24.84 37.98
CA LEU A 248 -2.24 24.02 39.15
C LEU A 248 -1.08 23.99 40.15
N THR A 249 0.15 23.77 39.67
CA THR A 249 1.36 23.78 40.51
C THR A 249 1.56 25.15 41.16
N SER A 250 1.36 26.23 40.42
CA SER A 250 1.47 27.60 40.94
C SER A 250 0.45 27.90 42.04
N LEU A 251 -0.80 27.43 41.90
CA LEU A 251 -1.83 27.52 42.94
C LEU A 251 -1.47 26.65 44.16
N LYS A 252 -1.12 25.38 43.97
CA LYS A 252 -0.83 24.45 45.08
C LYS A 252 0.41 24.86 45.90
N THR A 253 1.47 25.31 45.23
CA THR A 253 2.74 25.66 45.89
C THR A 253 2.87 27.13 46.28
N ASN A 254 1.88 27.98 45.95
CA ASN A 254 1.93 29.45 46.09
C ASN A 254 3.14 30.12 45.40
N THR A 255 3.89 29.41 44.57
CA THR A 255 5.06 29.96 43.86
C THR A 255 4.61 30.88 42.72
N LYS A 256 5.32 32.00 42.50
CA LYS A 256 5.12 32.86 41.32
C LYS A 256 5.91 32.28 40.14
N THR A 257 5.39 31.23 39.54
CA THR A 257 5.90 30.75 38.24
C THR A 257 5.22 31.58 37.17
N THR A 258 6.02 32.30 36.38
CA THR A 258 5.51 33.07 35.24
C THR A 258 5.47 32.21 34.00
N GLU A 259 4.53 32.47 33.09
CA GLU A 259 4.41 31.80 31.79
C GLU A 259 5.74 31.73 31.03
N LYS A 260 6.54 32.80 31.11
CA LYS A 260 7.86 32.91 30.47
C LYS A 260 8.90 31.91 31.02
N GLN A 261 8.82 31.55 32.30
CA GLN A 261 9.74 30.57 32.91
C GLN A 261 9.38 29.14 32.50
N PHE A 262 8.08 28.85 32.37
CA PHE A 262 7.60 27.55 31.88
C PHE A 262 8.01 27.30 30.42
N LEU A 263 7.74 28.27 29.52
CA LEU A 263 8.09 28.17 28.09
C LEU A 263 9.60 27.96 27.86
N LYS A 264 10.45 28.55 28.71
CA LYS A 264 11.90 28.36 28.65
C LYS A 264 12.31 26.93 29.00
N GLY A 265 11.70 26.32 30.02
CA GLY A 265 11.99 24.93 30.43
C GLY A 265 11.55 23.90 29.38
N GLU A 266 10.40 24.09 28.76
CA GLU A 266 9.88 23.27 27.65
C GLU A 266 10.84 23.26 26.44
N ALA A 267 11.37 24.43 26.06
CA ALA A 267 12.32 24.56 24.96
C ALA A 267 13.64 23.81 25.24
N GLU A 268 14.15 23.85 26.47
CA GLU A 268 15.37 23.13 26.85
C GLU A 268 15.17 21.60 26.88
N ARG A 269 14.00 21.11 27.30
CA ARG A 269 13.65 19.68 27.27
C ARG A 269 13.63 19.14 25.84
N LYS A 270 12.90 19.81 24.93
CA LYS A 270 12.81 19.43 23.52
C LYS A 270 14.19 19.38 22.84
N LYS A 271 15.07 20.32 23.18
CA LYS A 271 16.45 20.33 22.68
C LYS A 271 17.25 19.10 23.12
N LYS A 272 17.14 18.69 24.39
CA LYS A 272 17.87 17.52 24.93
C LYS A 272 17.37 16.20 24.35
N GLU A 273 16.06 16.06 24.12
CA GLU A 273 15.48 14.87 23.47
C GLU A 273 15.98 14.73 22.03
N ALA A 274 16.00 15.82 21.26
CA ALA A 274 16.54 15.83 19.89
C ALA A 274 18.03 15.45 19.85
N GLU A 275 18.83 15.94 20.80
CA GLU A 275 20.25 15.60 20.91
C GLU A 275 20.49 14.12 21.29
N ALA A 276 19.62 13.52 22.10
CA ALA A 276 19.68 12.11 22.48
C ALA A 276 19.34 11.17 21.31
N ALA A 277 18.28 11.47 20.56
CA ALA A 277 17.90 10.73 19.35
C ALA A 277 19.01 10.75 18.29
N ALA A 278 19.68 11.90 18.11
CA ALA A 278 20.80 12.03 17.18
C ALA A 278 22.06 11.22 17.58
N ARG A 279 22.26 10.95 18.89
CA ARG A 279 23.37 10.11 19.37
C ARG A 279 23.10 8.62 19.16
N ALA A 280 21.88 8.15 19.40
CA ALA A 280 21.47 6.77 19.16
C ALA A 280 21.62 6.40 17.66
N ALA A 281 21.36 7.35 16.76
CA ALA A 281 21.48 7.12 15.33
C ALA A 281 22.91 6.88 14.81
N ARG A 282 23.94 7.22 15.60
CA ARG A 282 25.35 7.03 15.23
C ARG A 282 25.91 5.65 15.60
N LEU A 283 25.15 4.85 16.36
CA LEU A 283 25.55 3.51 16.81
C LEU A 283 24.90 2.46 15.91
N GLY A 284 25.43 2.28 14.69
CA GLY A 284 24.95 1.24 13.77
C GLY A 284 25.41 -0.17 14.19
N SER A 285 24.50 -1.15 14.15
CA SER A 285 24.83 -2.59 14.24
C SER A 285 25.68 -3.05 13.04
N PRO A 286 26.54 -4.07 13.21
CA PRO A 286 27.22 -4.71 12.08
C PRO A 286 26.17 -5.29 11.10
N THR A 287 26.33 -4.98 9.82
CA THR A 287 25.42 -5.36 8.73
C THR A 287 26.11 -6.32 7.77
N SER A 288 25.36 -7.25 7.20
CA SER A 288 25.70 -7.95 5.95
C SER A 288 24.81 -7.35 4.85
N GLY A 289 25.38 -6.96 3.71
CA GLY A 289 24.65 -6.30 2.62
C GLY A 289 25.14 -4.88 2.31
N THR A 290 24.38 -4.12 1.51
CA THR A 290 24.75 -2.72 1.20
C THR A 290 24.71 -1.89 2.48
N PRO A 291 25.79 -1.16 2.84
CA PRO A 291 25.79 -0.36 4.06
C PRO A 291 24.65 0.67 4.08
N VAL A 292 24.10 0.93 5.26
CA VAL A 292 23.07 1.96 5.45
C VAL A 292 23.62 3.33 5.05
N GLY A 293 22.83 4.11 4.31
CA GLY A 293 23.23 5.42 3.79
C GLY A 293 23.98 5.38 2.45
N VAL A 294 24.27 4.19 1.90
CA VAL A 294 24.73 4.05 0.52
C VAL A 294 23.53 4.11 -0.42
N THR A 295 23.57 5.07 -1.33
CA THR A 295 22.52 5.29 -2.34
C THR A 295 22.92 4.60 -3.64
N SER A 296 21.99 3.82 -4.23
CA SER A 296 22.19 3.21 -5.53
C SER A 296 22.01 4.23 -6.66
N SER A 297 22.52 3.91 -7.86
CA SER A 297 22.29 4.71 -9.07
C SER A 297 20.81 4.84 -9.44
N PHE A 298 19.95 4.00 -8.88
CA PHE A 298 18.50 4.02 -9.08
C PHE A 298 17.78 4.92 -8.06
N GLY A 299 18.51 5.55 -7.14
CA GLY A 299 17.92 6.41 -6.11
C GLY A 299 17.25 5.60 -5.00
N TRP A 300 17.85 4.49 -4.56
CA TRP A 300 17.37 3.69 -3.44
C TRP A 300 18.45 3.49 -2.39
N THR A 301 18.05 3.28 -1.14
CA THR A 301 18.95 2.96 -0.02
C THR A 301 18.36 1.83 0.82
N ARG A 302 19.23 1.15 1.57
CA ARG A 302 18.83 0.19 2.59
C ARG A 302 18.04 0.89 3.72
N PRO A 303 16.90 0.36 4.16
CA PRO A 303 16.00 1.03 5.11
C PRO A 303 16.43 0.94 6.58
N SER A 304 17.25 -0.03 6.97
CA SER A 304 17.76 -0.17 8.34
C SER A 304 19.01 -1.04 8.33
N GLY A 305 19.79 -0.99 9.42
CA GLY A 305 20.78 -2.04 9.70
C GLY A 305 20.11 -3.39 9.99
N GLY A 306 20.94 -4.42 10.24
CA GLY A 306 20.48 -5.78 10.54
C GLY A 306 20.58 -6.75 9.36
N ASN A 307 20.35 -8.04 9.60
CA ASN A 307 20.36 -9.08 8.57
C ASN A 307 18.94 -9.59 8.31
N VAL A 308 18.66 -10.07 7.09
CA VAL A 308 17.41 -10.79 6.80
C VAL A 308 17.32 -12.04 7.68
N VAL A 309 16.26 -12.13 8.50
CA VAL A 309 15.97 -13.29 9.35
C VAL A 309 14.66 -13.99 9.00
N SER A 310 13.75 -13.31 8.30
CA SER A 310 12.53 -13.90 7.76
C SER A 310 12.21 -13.32 6.40
N GLY A 311 11.95 -14.18 5.42
CA GLY A 311 11.67 -13.78 4.03
C GLY A 311 10.20 -13.60 3.74
N PHE A 312 9.91 -12.99 2.59
CA PHE A 312 8.58 -12.84 2.02
C PHE A 312 7.99 -14.20 1.59
N GLY A 313 6.67 -14.36 1.76
CA GLY A 313 5.92 -15.51 1.22
C GLY A 313 5.01 -16.20 2.24
N MET A 314 4.27 -17.22 1.79
CA MET A 314 3.35 -17.98 2.64
C MET A 314 4.12 -18.78 3.71
N ARG A 315 3.75 -18.59 4.98
CA ARG A 315 4.34 -19.31 6.11
C ARG A 315 3.37 -19.47 7.26
N VAL A 316 3.71 -20.38 8.18
CA VAL A 316 3.07 -20.41 9.50
C VAL A 316 3.57 -19.18 10.28
N ASN A 317 2.65 -18.31 10.69
CA ASN A 317 2.97 -17.16 11.50
C ASN A 317 3.44 -17.64 12.90
N PRO A 318 4.61 -17.20 13.38
CA PRO A 318 5.21 -17.71 14.62
C PRO A 318 4.48 -17.23 15.89
N VAL A 319 3.69 -16.16 15.79
CA VAL A 319 2.92 -15.58 16.91
C VAL A 319 1.50 -16.13 16.92
N THR A 320 0.83 -16.15 15.77
CA THR A 320 -0.59 -16.54 15.68
C THR A 320 -0.81 -18.01 15.33
N GLY A 321 0.21 -18.73 14.84
CA GLY A 321 0.09 -20.11 14.37
C GLY A 321 -0.69 -20.29 13.06
N ALA A 322 -1.20 -19.21 12.46
CA ALA A 322 -1.97 -19.26 11.23
C ALA A 322 -1.08 -19.37 9.99
N TYR A 323 -1.50 -20.12 8.97
CA TYR A 323 -0.83 -20.16 7.68
C TYR A 323 -1.26 -18.95 6.83
N ILE A 324 -0.40 -17.94 6.76
CA ILE A 324 -0.71 -16.64 6.15
C ILE A 324 0.45 -16.13 5.30
N LEU A 325 0.18 -15.13 4.46
CA LEU A 325 1.21 -14.43 3.71
C LEU A 325 2.04 -13.54 4.64
N HIS A 326 3.37 -13.70 4.59
CA HIS A 326 4.29 -12.71 5.11
C HIS A 326 4.59 -11.68 4.01
N ALA A 327 3.90 -10.55 4.05
CA ALA A 327 3.90 -9.53 3.01
C ALA A 327 5.19 -8.67 2.94
N GLY A 328 6.18 -8.98 3.78
CA GLY A 328 7.46 -8.27 3.85
C GLY A 328 8.65 -9.17 4.16
N THR A 329 9.73 -8.53 4.60
CA THR A 329 10.98 -9.18 5.00
C THR A 329 11.45 -8.58 6.32
N ASP A 330 11.85 -9.44 7.25
CA ASP A 330 12.25 -9.04 8.60
C ASP A 330 13.77 -8.85 8.64
N LEU A 331 14.21 -7.64 9.00
CA LEU A 331 15.62 -7.28 9.22
C LEU A 331 15.89 -7.23 10.73
N ALA A 332 16.61 -8.22 11.26
CA ALA A 332 16.95 -8.27 12.68
C ALA A 332 18.00 -7.22 13.02
N ALA A 333 17.61 -6.24 13.83
CA ALA A 333 18.47 -5.14 14.27
C ALA A 333 18.21 -4.86 15.76
N ALA A 334 19.21 -4.27 16.43
CA ALA A 334 19.03 -3.87 17.82
C ALA A 334 17.87 -2.87 17.95
N CYS A 335 17.17 -2.91 19.09
CA CYS A 335 16.14 -1.93 19.38
C CYS A 335 16.72 -0.51 19.28
N ASN A 336 15.91 0.44 18.82
CA ASN A 336 16.27 1.83 18.54
C ASN A 336 17.23 2.05 17.36
N THR A 337 17.62 1.00 16.63
CA THR A 337 18.33 1.18 15.35
C THR A 337 17.53 2.10 14.43
N PRO A 338 18.13 3.13 13.81
CA PRO A 338 17.40 4.02 12.92
C PRO A 338 16.79 3.31 11.71
N ILE A 339 15.59 3.74 11.35
CA ILE A 339 14.88 3.36 10.12
C ILE A 339 14.91 4.57 9.19
N PHE A 340 15.23 4.33 7.93
CA PHE A 340 15.36 5.33 6.86
C PHE A 340 14.38 5.03 5.72
N ALA A 341 13.86 6.09 5.10
CA ALA A 341 13.07 5.98 3.89
C ALA A 341 13.94 5.40 2.76
N ALA A 342 13.52 4.27 2.20
CA ALA A 342 14.26 3.55 1.15
C ALA A 342 14.42 4.39 -0.12
N THR A 343 13.47 5.29 -0.40
CA THR A 343 13.60 6.36 -1.39
C THR A 343 12.71 7.54 -1.03
N ALA A 344 12.80 8.64 -1.78
CA ALA A 344 11.99 9.84 -1.55
C ALA A 344 10.50 9.56 -1.81
N GLY A 345 9.61 10.20 -1.06
CA GLY A 345 8.17 9.95 -1.18
C GLY A 345 7.34 10.80 -0.24
N THR A 346 6.06 10.44 -0.12
CA THR A 346 5.09 11.06 0.79
C THR A 346 4.59 10.01 1.77
N VAL A 347 4.59 10.32 3.05
CA VAL A 347 4.01 9.44 4.08
C VAL A 347 2.49 9.44 3.88
N VAL A 348 1.92 8.27 3.60
CA VAL A 348 0.47 8.09 3.39
C VAL A 348 -0.21 7.42 4.59
N TYR A 349 0.57 6.84 5.51
CA TYR A 349 0.10 6.37 6.81
C TYR A 349 1.24 6.41 7.82
N ALA A 350 0.95 6.79 9.06
CA ALA A 350 1.90 6.75 10.18
C ALA A 350 1.13 6.56 11.50
N GLY A 351 1.11 5.35 12.04
CA GLY A 351 0.29 5.03 13.21
C GLY A 351 0.23 3.54 13.53
N TRP A 352 -0.70 3.16 14.39
CA TRP A 352 -0.92 1.76 14.78
C TRP A 352 -1.60 0.97 13.65
N TYR A 353 -1.03 -0.15 13.24
CA TYR A 353 -1.52 -0.97 12.12
C TYR A 353 -1.69 -2.44 12.55
N GLY A 354 -2.49 -2.67 13.59
CA GLY A 354 -2.77 -4.01 14.11
C GLY A 354 -1.52 -4.81 14.49
N GLY A 355 -1.40 -6.02 13.96
CA GLY A 355 -0.26 -6.91 14.19
C GLY A 355 1.09 -6.34 13.73
N TYR A 356 1.13 -5.28 12.93
CA TYR A 356 2.37 -4.57 12.59
C TYR A 356 2.83 -3.62 13.70
N GLY A 357 1.98 -3.32 14.69
CA GLY A 357 2.27 -2.32 15.71
C GLY A 357 2.36 -0.92 15.10
N ASN A 358 3.34 -0.12 15.54
CA ASN A 358 3.57 1.20 14.96
C ASN A 358 4.23 1.05 13.59
N TYR A 359 3.60 1.68 12.59
CA TYR A 359 3.83 1.44 11.18
C TYR A 359 3.87 2.75 10.39
N VAL A 360 4.78 2.83 9.42
CA VAL A 360 4.86 3.92 8.45
C VAL A 360 4.71 3.35 7.03
N LEU A 361 3.86 3.98 6.23
CA LEU A 361 3.68 3.70 4.79
C LEU A 361 4.06 4.94 3.99
N ILE A 362 4.91 4.74 2.97
CA ILE A 362 5.41 5.82 2.12
C ILE A 362 5.07 5.50 0.67
N ASP A 363 4.40 6.44 0.00
CA ASP A 363 4.18 6.43 -1.44
C ASP A 363 5.31 7.16 -2.17
N HIS A 364 5.92 6.47 -3.12
CA HIS A 364 7.03 6.95 -3.94
C HIS A 364 6.58 7.37 -5.36
N GLY A 365 5.27 7.28 -5.64
CA GLY A 365 4.69 7.48 -6.96
C GLY A 365 4.82 6.24 -7.85
N ASN A 366 4.18 6.29 -9.02
CA ASN A 366 4.15 5.19 -10.00
C ASN A 366 3.66 3.86 -9.40
N GLY A 367 2.77 3.93 -8.40
CA GLY A 367 2.23 2.77 -7.69
C GLY A 367 3.23 2.08 -6.76
N ILE A 368 4.41 2.66 -6.50
CA ILE A 368 5.41 2.04 -5.62
C ILE A 368 5.24 2.57 -4.21
N THR A 369 5.04 1.67 -3.25
CA THR A 369 5.05 2.03 -1.82
C THR A 369 6.04 1.18 -1.04
N THR A 370 6.53 1.72 0.08
CA THR A 370 7.31 0.96 1.07
C THR A 370 6.72 1.11 2.44
N ALA A 371 6.86 0.07 3.25
CA ALA A 371 6.34 0.07 4.60
C ALA A 371 7.33 -0.40 5.65
N TYR A 372 7.15 0.10 6.87
CA TYR A 372 8.09 -0.03 7.98
C TYR A 372 7.30 -0.33 9.26
N GLY A 373 7.34 -1.56 9.75
CA GLY A 373 6.58 -2.01 10.91
C GLY A 373 7.39 -2.17 12.20
N HIS A 374 6.68 -2.47 13.28
CA HIS A 374 7.16 -2.80 14.63
C HIS A 374 7.91 -1.67 15.35
N GLN A 375 7.73 -0.40 14.96
CA GLN A 375 8.42 0.72 15.61
C GLN A 375 8.02 0.84 17.10
N PRO A 376 8.91 1.28 18.01
CA PRO A 376 8.54 1.44 19.41
C PRO A 376 7.56 2.61 19.60
N ASP A 377 6.88 2.68 20.74
CA ASP A 377 6.03 3.82 21.06
C ASP A 377 6.88 5.10 21.12
N GLY A 378 6.41 6.16 20.46
CA GLY A 378 7.22 7.37 20.23
C GLY A 378 8.39 7.22 19.25
N GLY A 379 8.51 6.05 18.59
CA GLY A 379 9.58 5.75 17.64
C GLY A 379 9.29 6.16 16.19
N ILE A 380 8.07 6.58 15.87
CA ILE A 380 7.73 7.23 14.60
C ILE A 380 8.07 8.71 14.72
N ILE A 381 8.88 9.24 13.80
CA ILE A 381 9.29 10.66 13.80
C ILE A 381 8.82 11.43 12.56
N VAL A 382 7.87 10.86 11.80
CA VAL A 382 7.24 11.45 10.62
C VAL A 382 5.72 11.36 10.72
N GLY A 383 5.00 12.24 10.03
CA GLY A 383 3.53 12.27 10.02
C GLY A 383 2.91 12.13 8.63
N VAL A 384 1.62 11.79 8.58
CA VAL A 384 0.84 11.68 7.34
C VAL A 384 0.91 12.99 6.53
N GLY A 385 1.11 12.88 5.22
CA GLY A 385 1.28 13.99 4.28
C GLY A 385 2.69 14.59 4.24
N GLN A 386 3.60 14.19 5.14
CA GLN A 386 4.98 14.65 5.12
C GLN A 386 5.72 14.10 3.90
N ARG A 387 6.41 14.97 3.16
CA ARG A 387 7.40 14.55 2.16
C ARG A 387 8.69 14.16 2.85
N VAL A 388 9.23 13.00 2.48
CA VAL A 388 10.51 12.49 2.97
C VAL A 388 11.52 12.43 1.83
N ALA A 389 12.77 12.77 2.13
CA ALA A 389 13.88 12.58 1.21
C ALA A 389 14.38 11.13 1.21
N LEU A 390 15.08 10.74 0.15
CA LEU A 390 15.82 9.47 0.10
C LEU A 390 16.77 9.39 1.30
N GLY A 391 16.69 8.29 2.06
CA GLY A 391 17.55 8.05 3.20
C GLY A 391 17.29 8.98 4.39
N GLN A 392 16.18 9.72 4.38
CA GLN A 392 15.74 10.46 5.55
C GLN A 392 15.35 9.48 6.65
N GLN A 393 15.79 9.72 7.89
CA GLN A 393 15.34 8.93 9.03
C GLN A 393 13.85 9.17 9.28
N ILE A 394 13.10 8.08 9.41
CA ILE A 394 11.65 8.08 9.61
C ILE A 394 11.23 7.46 10.94
N GLY A 395 12.16 6.78 11.62
CA GLY A 395 11.92 6.26 12.94
C GLY A 395 12.99 5.32 13.46
N HIS A 396 12.56 4.37 14.27
CA HIS A 396 13.40 3.47 15.03
C HIS A 396 12.86 2.04 15.04
N VAL A 397 13.75 1.06 15.01
CA VAL A 397 13.44 -0.36 15.17
C VAL A 397 12.91 -0.63 16.57
N GLY A 398 11.84 -1.41 16.65
CA GLY A 398 11.21 -1.79 17.92
C GLY A 398 10.67 -3.21 17.87
N SER A 399 9.67 -3.48 18.71
CA SER A 399 9.04 -4.80 18.85
C SER A 399 7.54 -4.69 19.17
N THR A 400 6.86 -3.64 18.70
CA THR A 400 5.40 -3.48 18.90
C THR A 400 4.60 -4.39 17.97
N GLY A 401 3.33 -4.64 18.30
CA GLY A 401 2.48 -5.56 17.54
C GLY A 401 2.87 -7.03 17.73
N ASN A 402 2.65 -7.84 16.70
CA ASN A 402 2.96 -9.27 16.68
C ASN A 402 4.43 -9.50 16.35
N SER A 403 5.31 -9.23 17.31
CA SER A 403 6.75 -9.38 17.16
C SER A 403 7.33 -10.29 18.26
N THR A 404 8.31 -11.12 17.90
CA THR A 404 9.05 -11.99 18.85
C THR A 404 10.33 -11.34 19.38
N GLY A 405 10.70 -10.15 18.89
CA GLY A 405 11.92 -9.42 19.28
C GLY A 405 12.23 -8.27 18.34
N CYS A 406 13.23 -7.44 18.66
CA CYS A 406 13.51 -6.24 17.88
C CYS A 406 13.94 -6.55 16.43
N HIS A 407 13.17 -6.04 15.47
CA HIS A 407 13.44 -6.14 14.04
C HIS A 407 12.65 -5.07 13.27
N LEU A 408 13.08 -4.76 12.05
CA LEU A 408 12.28 -4.01 11.09
C LEU A 408 11.53 -5.01 10.21
N HIS A 409 10.20 -4.96 10.21
CA HIS A 409 9.41 -5.55 9.15
C HIS A 409 9.34 -4.56 7.98
N PHE A 410 9.96 -4.91 6.85
CA PHE A 410 10.04 -4.04 5.67
C PHE A 410 9.21 -4.63 4.52
N GLU A 411 8.29 -3.84 3.97
CA GLU A 411 7.52 -4.23 2.78
C GLU A 411 7.86 -3.34 1.59
N THR A 412 7.74 -3.92 0.40
CA THR A 412 7.73 -3.20 -0.88
C THR A 412 6.46 -3.57 -1.61
N ARG A 413 5.76 -2.60 -2.19
CA ARG A 413 4.53 -2.86 -2.95
C ARG A 413 4.56 -2.21 -4.32
N ILE A 414 3.89 -2.85 -5.29
CA ILE A 414 3.72 -2.36 -6.66
C ILE A 414 2.23 -2.35 -6.96
N ASN A 415 1.65 -1.18 -7.22
CA ASN A 415 0.22 -0.96 -7.40
C ASN A 415 -0.61 -1.56 -6.25
N GLY A 416 -0.20 -1.30 -5.01
CA GLY A 416 -0.84 -1.83 -3.80
C GLY A 416 -0.44 -3.26 -3.43
N THR A 417 0.15 -4.01 -4.36
CA THR A 417 0.50 -5.43 -4.20
C THR A 417 1.79 -5.66 -3.47
N ALA A 418 1.78 -6.50 -2.43
CA ALA A 418 3.00 -6.95 -1.78
C ALA A 418 3.95 -7.66 -2.76
N ALA A 419 5.18 -7.14 -2.86
CA ALA A 419 6.26 -7.67 -3.67
C ALA A 419 7.42 -8.08 -2.75
N ASN A 420 8.16 -9.12 -3.14
CA ASN A 420 9.31 -9.60 -2.37
C ASN A 420 10.37 -8.47 -2.23
N PRO A 421 10.61 -7.94 -1.01
CA PRO A 421 11.52 -6.82 -0.81
C PRO A 421 12.97 -7.13 -1.20
N VAL A 422 13.44 -8.36 -0.99
CA VAL A 422 14.81 -8.76 -1.34
C VAL A 422 15.01 -8.66 -2.85
N ALA A 423 14.10 -9.25 -3.63
CA ALA A 423 14.17 -9.20 -5.09
C ALA A 423 13.97 -7.77 -5.63
N PHE A 424 13.00 -7.04 -5.06
CA PHE A 424 12.68 -5.67 -5.46
C PHE A 424 13.85 -4.71 -5.24
N MET A 425 14.51 -4.80 -4.09
CA MET A 425 15.66 -3.96 -3.75
C MET A 425 16.91 -4.35 -4.54
N ALA A 426 17.12 -5.64 -4.78
CA ALA A 426 18.26 -6.12 -5.59
C ALA A 426 18.20 -5.57 -7.03
N GLN A 427 17.00 -5.55 -7.65
CA GLN A 427 16.79 -4.94 -8.96
C GLN A 427 17.08 -3.42 -8.98
N ARG A 428 17.12 -2.78 -7.81
CA ARG A 428 17.45 -1.37 -7.60
C ARG A 428 18.87 -1.16 -7.05
N GLY A 429 19.72 -2.18 -7.12
CA GLY A 429 21.13 -2.10 -6.70
C GLY A 429 21.34 -2.07 -5.19
N ILE A 430 20.38 -2.53 -4.39
CA ILE A 430 20.48 -2.62 -2.92
C ILE A 430 20.35 -4.06 -2.47
N THR A 431 21.32 -4.53 -1.69
CA THR A 431 21.27 -5.84 -1.03
C THR A 431 20.76 -5.68 0.40
N LEU A 432 19.63 -6.34 0.71
CA LEU A 432 19.04 -6.48 2.05
C LEU A 432 19.75 -7.57 2.88
#